data_AF-A0A2I0T8G2-F1
#
_entry.id   AF-A0A2I0T8G2-F1
#
_cell.length_a   1.000
_cell.length_b   1.000
_cell.length_c   1.000
_cell.angle_alpha   90.00
_cell.angle_beta   90.00
_cell.angle_gamma   90.00
#
_symmetry.space_group_name_H-M   'P 1'
#
loop_
_entity.id
_entity.type
_entity.pdbx_description
1 polymer ?
#
loop_
_entity_poly.entity_id
_entity_poly.type
_entity_poly.pdbx_seq_one_letter_code
_entity_poly.pdbx_strand_id
1 'polypeptide(L)'
;MAVLAVLFLKVYKGEETTFHISGLQVNTDYRFRVCVCRRCLDTSQELSGPFSPSVAFMLQRNELMLAGEMGSIDDPKIKSMIPTDEQFAALIVLGFASLSIIFACILQYFFMK
;
A
#
# COMPACT_ATOMS: atom_id res chain seq x y z
N MET A 1 0.61 -4.33 -18.27
CA MET A 1 -0.07 -4.93 -17.11
C MET A 1 0.96 -5.77 -16.35
N ALA A 2 1.76 -5.16 -15.48
CA ALA A 2 2.70 -5.91 -14.65
C ALA A 2 1.92 -6.51 -13.49
N VAL A 3 1.62 -7.81 -13.57
CA VAL A 3 1.20 -8.58 -12.40
C VAL A 3 2.46 -8.72 -11.54
N LEU A 4 2.68 -7.77 -10.64
CA LEU A 4 3.74 -7.88 -9.64
C LEU A 4 3.42 -9.11 -8.80
N ALA A 5 4.13 -10.21 -9.04
CA ALA A 5 4.06 -11.38 -8.18
C ALA A 5 4.53 -10.95 -6.79
N VAL A 6 3.59 -10.71 -5.89
CA VAL A 6 3.90 -10.40 -4.49
C VAL A 6 4.40 -11.69 -3.85
N LEU A 7 5.71 -11.91 -3.96
CA LEU A 7 6.39 -13.00 -3.28
C LEU A 7 6.43 -12.68 -1.78
N PHE A 8 5.82 -13.55 -0.97
CA PHE A 8 5.88 -13.42 0.48
C PHE A 8 7.17 -14.06 1.01
N LEU A 9 7.97 -13.28 1.74
CA LEU A 9 9.16 -13.76 2.42
C LEU A 9 8.82 -14.26 3.82
N LYS A 10 9.40 -15.39 4.21
CA LYS A 10 9.23 -15.97 5.53
C LYS A 10 10.10 -15.23 6.54
N VAL A 11 9.47 -14.43 7.39
CA VAL A 11 10.16 -13.61 8.42
C VAL A 11 10.26 -14.30 9.78
N TYR A 12 9.36 -15.24 10.10
CA TYR A 12 9.36 -15.93 11.38
C TYR A 12 8.85 -17.39 11.27
N LYS A 13 9.35 -18.25 12.16
CA LYS A 13 8.86 -19.61 12.42
C LYS A 13 9.19 -19.93 13.88
N GLY A 14 8.17 -20.22 14.67
CA GLY A 14 8.35 -20.64 16.05
C GLY A 14 7.04 -21.12 16.63
N GLU A 15 7.10 -21.52 17.90
CA GLU A 15 5.95 -21.99 18.67
C GLU A 15 5.17 -20.82 19.30
N GLU A 16 5.76 -19.63 19.33
CA GLU A 16 5.13 -18.42 19.85
C GLU A 16 3.97 -17.95 18.95
N THR A 17 2.89 -17.52 19.57
CA THR A 17 1.72 -16.96 18.88
C THR A 17 1.90 -15.50 18.48
N THR A 18 2.94 -14.84 19.01
CA THR A 18 3.20 -13.40 18.81
C THR A 18 4.66 -13.19 18.45
N PHE A 19 4.90 -12.36 17.42
CA PHE A 19 6.24 -11.99 16.98
C PHE A 19 6.31 -10.49 16.73
N HIS A 20 7.33 -9.83 17.27
CA HIS A 20 7.59 -8.40 17.05
C HIS A 20 8.68 -8.22 16.01
N ILE A 21 8.39 -7.44 14.97
CA ILE A 21 9.33 -7.11 13.90
C ILE A 21 9.73 -5.64 14.00
N SER A 22 11.04 -5.38 14.00
CA SER A 22 11.63 -4.04 14.10
C SER A 22 12.40 -3.70 12.84
N GLY A 23 12.65 -2.41 12.58
CA GLY A 23 13.45 -1.97 11.44
C GLY A 23 12.73 -1.97 10.08
N LEU A 24 11.39 -1.97 10.09
CA LEU A 24 10.60 -1.75 8.88
C LEU A 24 10.85 -0.33 8.33
N GLN A 25 10.96 -0.21 7.01
CA GLN A 25 11.06 1.10 6.37
C GLN A 25 9.75 1.86 6.50
N VAL A 26 9.86 3.14 6.81
CA VAL A 26 8.72 4.07 6.88
C VAL A 26 8.17 4.29 5.46
N ASN A 27 6.87 4.53 5.34
CA ASN A 27 6.17 4.76 4.05
C ASN A 27 6.22 3.56 3.08
N THR A 28 6.51 2.37 3.60
CA THR A 28 6.42 1.12 2.83
C THR A 28 5.17 0.35 3.23
N ASP A 29 4.40 -0.11 2.24
CA ASP A 29 3.26 -1.01 2.46
C ASP A 29 3.78 -2.42 2.74
N TYR A 30 3.58 -2.90 3.96
CA TYR A 30 3.92 -4.27 4.34
C TYR A 30 2.64 -5.09 4.48
N ARG A 31 2.62 -6.25 3.82
CA ARG A 31 1.51 -7.21 3.95
C ARG A 31 1.97 -8.44 4.72
N PHE A 32 1.35 -8.68 5.85
CA PHE A 32 1.63 -9.83 6.70
C PHE A 32 0.57 -10.91 6.54
N ARG A 33 1.01 -12.16 6.55
CA ARG A 33 0.16 -13.36 6.57
C ARG A 33 0.75 -14.35 7.55
N VAL A 34 -0.10 -15.05 8.27
CA VAL A 34 0.30 -16.12 9.19
C VAL A 34 -0.29 -17.44 8.72
N CYS A 35 0.41 -18.53 8.96
CA CYS A 35 -0.11 -19.88 8.79
C CYS A 35 0.20 -20.69 10.05
N VAL A 36 -0.69 -21.62 10.39
CA VAL A 36 -0.50 -22.52 11.53
C VAL A 36 0.21 -23.76 11.03
N CYS A 37 1.40 -24.07 11.56
CA CYS A 37 2.09 -25.32 11.28
C CYS A 37 1.88 -26.28 12.46
N ARG A 38 1.35 -27.48 12.20
CA ARG A 38 1.24 -28.56 13.20
C ARG A 38 2.36 -29.56 12.94
N ARG A 39 3.13 -29.91 13.98
CA ARG A 39 4.09 -31.02 13.92
C ARG A 39 3.39 -32.28 14.41
N CYS A 40 3.20 -33.26 13.53
CA CYS A 40 2.68 -34.56 13.95
C CYS A 40 3.82 -35.34 14.62
N LEU A 41 3.63 -35.77 15.87
CA LEU A 41 4.64 -36.53 16.64
C LEU A 41 5.01 -37.86 15.95
N ASP A 42 4.08 -38.44 15.19
CA ASP A 42 4.22 -39.77 14.59
C ASP A 42 4.96 -39.80 13.25
N THR A 43 5.07 -38.67 12.54
CA THR A 43 5.56 -38.69 11.14
C THR A 43 6.66 -37.66 10.87
N SER A 44 7.07 -36.85 11.87
CA SER A 44 8.00 -35.72 11.69
C SER A 44 7.61 -34.74 10.56
N GLN A 45 6.39 -34.85 10.03
CA GLN A 45 5.89 -34.08 8.91
C GLN A 45 5.20 -32.84 9.46
N GLU A 46 5.62 -31.66 9.01
CA GLU A 46 4.95 -30.41 9.34
C GLU A 46 3.75 -30.21 8.41
N LEU A 47 2.56 -30.21 9.00
CA LEU A 47 1.30 -29.94 8.31
C LEU A 47 0.98 -28.46 8.47
N SER A 48 1.18 -27.70 7.39
CA SER A 48 0.82 -26.28 7.33
C SER A 48 -0.66 -26.13 6.98
N GLY A 49 -1.40 -25.42 7.83
CA GLY A 49 -2.77 -24.98 7.54
C GLY A 49 -2.80 -23.83 6.52
N PRO A 50 -3.99 -23.43 6.07
CA PRO A 50 -4.15 -22.32 5.14
C PRO A 50 -3.60 -21.01 5.74
N PHE A 51 -3.06 -20.15 4.87
CA PHE A 51 -2.63 -18.80 5.27
C PHE A 51 -3.84 -17.92 5.59
N SER A 52 -3.70 -17.07 6.61
CA SER A 52 -4.67 -16.03 6.95
C SER A 52 -4.88 -15.05 5.77
N PRO A 53 -5.97 -14.27 5.79
CA PRO A 53 -6.08 -13.07 4.96
C PRO A 53 -4.85 -12.16 5.17
N SER A 54 -4.42 -11.48 4.11
CA SER A 54 -3.31 -10.52 4.19
C SER A 54 -3.79 -9.25 4.87
N VAL A 55 -3.13 -8.88 5.97
CA VAL A 55 -3.34 -7.58 6.62
C VAL A 55 -2.24 -6.63 6.15
N ALA A 56 -2.64 -5.50 5.57
CA ALA A 56 -1.72 -4.44 5.18
C ALA A 56 -1.45 -3.55 6.40
N PHE A 57 -0.17 -3.27 6.65
CA PHE A 57 0.29 -2.38 7.67
C PHE A 57 1.13 -1.29 7.01
N MET A 58 0.70 -0.04 7.17
CA MET A 58 1.51 1.12 6.86
C MET A 58 2.13 1.65 8.14
N LEU A 59 3.45 1.54 8.25
CA LEU A 59 4.18 2.19 9.33
C LEU A 59 4.27 3.69 9.02
N GLN A 60 3.26 4.44 9.46
CA GLN A 60 3.24 5.90 9.34
C GLN A 60 4.05 6.48 10.52
N ARG A 61 5.21 7.08 10.22
CA ARG A 61 5.95 7.88 11.22
C ARG A 61 5.06 9.06 11.59
N ASN A 62 4.49 9.00 12.79
CA ASN A 62 3.75 10.10 13.36
C ASN A 62 4.75 11.18 13.82
N GLU A 63 5.16 12.06 12.92
CA GLU A 63 5.93 13.28 13.25
C GLU A 63 5.06 14.37 13.90
N LEU A 64 4.04 14.01 14.70
CA LEU A 64 3.25 14.97 15.49
C LEU A 64 3.49 14.79 17.00
N MET A 65 4.74 14.57 17.38
CA MET A 65 5.22 14.88 18.73
C MET A 65 6.28 15.96 18.65
N LEU A 66 5.86 17.21 18.44
CA LEU A 66 6.57 18.37 18.94
C LEU A 66 5.65 19.61 18.87
N ALA A 67 5.46 20.19 20.07
CA ALA A 67 4.89 21.50 20.36
C ALA A 67 3.35 21.62 20.46
N GLY A 68 2.90 21.79 21.72
CA GLY A 68 2.02 22.91 22.04
C GLY A 68 0.60 22.56 22.41
N GLU A 69 0.32 22.62 23.71
CA GLU A 69 -0.99 22.95 24.27
C GLU A 69 -1.72 24.05 23.48
N MET A 70 -3.04 23.88 23.39
CA MET A 70 -4.05 24.94 23.47
C MET A 70 -3.91 26.15 22.54
N GLY A 71 -4.74 26.24 21.49
CA GLY A 71 -4.96 27.53 20.83
C GLY A 71 -5.60 27.46 19.45
N SER A 72 -6.77 28.09 19.36
CA SER A 72 -7.57 28.38 18.17
C SER A 72 -6.83 29.24 17.12
N ILE A 73 -7.43 29.28 15.91
CA ILE A 73 -7.35 30.30 14.83
C ILE A 73 -6.43 29.97 13.62
N ASP A 74 -7.09 29.66 12.51
CA ASP A 74 -6.85 30.00 11.09
C ASP A 74 -5.42 30.25 10.57
N ASP A 75 -4.94 29.38 9.64
CA ASP A 75 -4.11 29.80 8.48
C ASP A 75 -4.03 28.67 7.40
N PRO A 76 -4.22 28.98 6.09
CA PRO A 76 -4.24 28.01 5.00
C PRO A 76 -2.82 27.61 4.56
N LYS A 77 -2.09 26.91 5.43
CA LYS A 77 -0.72 26.49 5.15
C LYS A 77 -0.70 25.08 4.58
N ILE A 78 -0.79 25.01 3.25
CA ILE A 78 -0.25 23.98 2.34
C ILE A 78 0.14 22.70 3.11
N LYS A 79 -0.89 21.98 3.58
CA LYS A 79 -0.69 20.62 4.05
C LYS A 79 -0.43 19.86 2.77
N SER A 80 0.80 19.37 2.64
CA SER A 80 1.17 18.28 1.75
C SER A 80 0.11 17.18 1.91
N MET A 81 -0.96 17.32 1.13
CA MET A 81 -2.08 16.40 1.09
C MET A 81 -1.60 15.40 0.07
N ILE A 82 -0.95 14.36 0.58
CA ILE A 82 -0.73 13.13 -0.17
C ILE A 82 -2.11 12.81 -0.74
N PRO A 83 -2.30 12.92 -2.07
CA PRO A 83 -3.62 12.79 -2.65
C PRO A 83 -4.11 11.39 -2.33
N THR A 84 -5.30 11.31 -1.75
CA THR A 84 -6.02 10.05 -1.60
C THR A 84 -5.97 9.32 -2.93
N ASP A 85 -5.69 8.02 -2.93
CA ASP A 85 -5.62 7.14 -4.09
C ASP A 85 -6.74 7.37 -5.13
N GLU A 86 -7.94 7.68 -4.65
CA GLU A 86 -9.08 8.09 -5.48
C GLU A 86 -8.80 9.35 -6.34
N GLN A 87 -8.17 10.37 -5.78
CA GLN A 87 -7.81 11.60 -6.49
C GLN A 87 -6.72 11.34 -7.53
N PHE A 88 -5.75 10.48 -7.21
CA PHE A 88 -4.70 10.09 -8.16
C PHE A 88 -5.29 9.32 -9.36
N ALA A 89 -6.21 8.39 -9.09
CA ALA A 89 -6.94 7.68 -10.13
C ALA A 89 -7.75 8.66 -11.01
N ALA A 90 -8.45 9.63 -10.40
CA ALA A 90 -9.20 10.65 -11.12
C ALA A 90 -8.31 11.51 -12.04
N LEU A 91 -7.11 11.90 -11.57
CA LEU A 91 -6.14 12.65 -12.37
C LEU A 91 -5.66 11.86 -13.60
N ILE A 92 -5.37 10.57 -13.44
CA ILE A 92 -4.99 9.70 -14.55
C ILE A 92 -6.12 9.60 -15.58
N VAL A 93 -7.35 9.36 -15.12
CA VAL A 93 -8.52 9.26 -16.00
C VAL A 93 -8.74 10.56 -16.77
N LEU A 94 -8.67 11.70 -16.09
CA LEU A 94 -8.83 13.02 -16.71
C LEU A 94 -7.72 13.30 -17.75
N GLY A 95 -6.48 12.93 -17.44
CA GLY A 95 -5.35 13.04 -18.34
C GLY A 95 -5.53 12.22 -19.62
N PHE A 96 -5.91 10.94 -19.49
CA PHE A 96 -6.16 10.09 -20.66
C PHE A 96 -7.37 10.54 -21.49
N ALA A 97 -8.46 10.95 -20.84
CA ALA A 97 -9.65 11.42 -21.52
C ALA A 97 -9.35 12.67 -22.38
N SER A 98 -8.67 13.66 -21.79
CA SER A 98 -8.28 14.87 -22.51
C SER A 98 -7.29 14.58 -23.64
N LEU A 99 -6.28 13.73 -23.40
CA LEU A 99 -5.30 13.33 -24.42
C LEU A 99 -5.99 12.63 -25.60
N SER A 100 -6.97 11.77 -25.34
CA SER A 100 -7.74 11.09 -26.39
C SER A 100 -8.51 12.08 -27.28
N ILE A 101 -9.14 13.10 -26.68
CA ILE A 101 -9.83 14.16 -27.42
C ILE A 101 -8.85 14.97 -28.25
N ILE A 102 -7.70 15.34 -27.69
CA ILE A 102 -6.64 16.08 -28.39
C ILE A 102 -6.15 15.28 -29.61
N PHE A 103 -5.86 13.99 -29.46
CA PHE A 103 -5.49 13.13 -30.58
C PHE A 103 -6.57 13.07 -31.65
N ALA A 104 -7.84 12.94 -31.26
CA ALA A 104 -8.96 12.96 -32.21
C ALA A 104 -9.00 14.29 -32.99
N CYS A 105 -8.82 15.42 -32.32
CA CYS A 105 -8.75 16.74 -32.96
C CYS A 105 -7.56 16.86 -33.91
N ILE A 106 -6.38 16.39 -33.53
CA ILE A 106 -5.17 16.44 -34.37
C ILE A 106 -5.37 15.59 -35.62
N LEU A 107 -5.87 14.36 -35.47
CA LEU A 107 -6.15 13.49 -36.61
C LEU A 107 -7.21 14.11 -37.50
N GLN A 108 -8.32 14.60 -36.96
CA GLN A 108 -9.35 15.30 -37.74
C GLN A 108 -8.77 16.51 -38.46
N TYR A 109 -7.92 17.32 -37.83
CA TYR A 109 -7.25 18.45 -38.47
C TYR A 109 -6.34 18.02 -39.63
N PHE A 110 -5.60 16.93 -39.48
CA PHE A 110 -4.76 16.35 -40.53
C PHE A 110 -5.57 15.70 -41.66
N PHE A 111 -6.75 15.15 -41.37
CA PHE A 111 -7.61 14.49 -42.36
C PHE A 111 -8.57 15.48 -43.05
N MET A 112 -8.96 16.57 -42.39
CA MET A 112 -9.80 17.65 -42.94
C MET A 112 -8.99 18.76 -43.64
N LYS A 113 -7.67 18.60 -43.73
CA LYS A 113 -6.77 19.50 -44.45
C LYS A 113 -5.92 18.73 -45.45
#